data_AF-A0A395V8P5-F1
#
_entry.id   AF-A0A395V8P5-F1
#
_cell.length_a   1.000
_cell.length_b   1.000
_cell.length_c   1.000
_cell.angle_alpha   90.00
_cell.angle_beta   90.00
_cell.angle_gamma   90.00
#
_symmetry.space_group_name_H-M   'P 1'
#
loop_
_entity.id
_entity.type
_entity.pdbx_description
1 polymer ?
#
loop_
_entity_poly.entity_id
_entity_poly.type
_entity_poly.pdbx_seq_one_letter_code
_entity_poly.pdbx_strand_id
1 'polypeptide(L)'
;MTNEQIRDFLEKHAEKQFKDFTSSLIPGTDSILGVRLPVLRSLAKQLAKEDWRTYLKEARDDTYEEIMLQGLVIGYVKAEMEELLEYAAAFIPKIHDWSVNDGFCSTFKIVRKHRAEVWDFLMQYRASESEFEQRVVAVMLMDHFLVPEYIDRVLAVYNSLKHEGYYCKMGVAWGIATAYAKFPQETQAFLLENELDDYTYNKAIQKMLESYRVSAEDKEMLRGRKRKVTGRKNVAKPEQ
;
A
#
# COMPACT_ATOMS: atom_id res chain seq x y z
N MET A 1 -19.05 -19.58 1.00
CA MET A 1 -19.75 -19.11 2.23
C MET A 1 -20.65 -17.91 1.89
N THR A 2 -21.78 -17.72 2.56
CA THR A 2 -22.62 -16.50 2.40
C THR A 2 -22.03 -15.32 3.18
N ASN A 3 -22.45 -14.09 2.86
CA ASN A 3 -22.03 -12.89 3.59
C ASN A 3 -22.37 -12.93 5.09
N GLU A 4 -23.52 -13.48 5.45
CA GLU A 4 -23.92 -13.66 6.86
C GLU A 4 -22.96 -14.61 7.58
N GLN A 5 -22.61 -15.74 6.95
CA GLN A 5 -21.64 -16.69 7.51
C GLN A 5 -20.25 -16.07 7.68
N ILE A 6 -19.84 -15.21 6.74
CA ILE A 6 -18.58 -14.47 6.83
C ILE A 6 -18.64 -13.47 7.98
N ARG A 7 -19.74 -12.73 8.12
CA ARG A 7 -19.94 -11.79 9.22
C ARG A 7 -19.88 -12.47 10.58
N ASP A 8 -20.64 -13.55 10.76
CA ASP A 8 -20.63 -14.36 11.99
C ASP A 8 -19.23 -14.90 12.30
N PHE A 9 -18.50 -15.32 11.28
CA PHE A 9 -17.11 -15.76 11.43
C PHE A 9 -16.24 -14.61 11.94
N LEU A 10 -16.33 -13.42 11.34
CA LEU A 10 -15.53 -12.27 11.74
C LEU A 10 -15.85 -11.85 13.18
N GLU A 11 -17.13 -11.75 13.55
CA GLU A 11 -17.56 -11.39 14.90
C GLU A 11 -17.09 -12.42 15.95
N LYS A 12 -17.12 -13.71 15.61
CA LYS A 12 -16.61 -14.77 16.50
C LYS A 12 -15.10 -14.68 16.76
N HIS A 13 -14.34 -14.12 15.81
CA HIS A 13 -12.88 -13.95 15.93
C HIS A 13 -12.46 -12.53 16.29
N ALA A 14 -13.43 -11.65 16.59
CA ALA A 14 -13.18 -10.29 16.99
C ALA A 14 -12.66 -10.23 18.44
N GLU A 15 -11.57 -9.50 18.64
CA GLU A 15 -10.97 -9.28 19.96
C GLU A 15 -11.02 -7.78 20.30
N LYS A 16 -11.70 -7.41 21.40
CA LYS A 16 -11.84 -5.99 21.80
C LYS A 16 -10.48 -5.28 21.95
N GLN A 17 -9.51 -5.91 22.59
CA GLN A 17 -8.18 -5.31 22.74
C GLN A 17 -7.48 -5.10 21.39
N PHE A 18 -7.68 -6.01 20.44
CA PHE A 18 -7.11 -5.89 19.10
C PHE A 18 -7.84 -4.84 18.27
N LYS A 19 -9.16 -4.68 18.45
CA LYS A 19 -9.92 -3.54 17.91
C LYS A 19 -9.33 -2.21 18.40
N ASP A 20 -9.23 -2.03 19.73
CA ASP A 20 -8.73 -0.79 20.33
C ASP A 20 -7.30 -0.46 19.83
N PHE A 21 -6.45 -1.48 19.72
CA PHE A 21 -5.11 -1.35 19.12
C PHE A 21 -5.18 -0.94 17.64
N THR A 22 -6.00 -1.61 16.84
CA THR A 22 -6.11 -1.35 15.38
C THR A 22 -6.66 0.06 15.13
N SER A 23 -7.71 0.47 15.84
CA SER A 23 -8.29 1.83 15.74
C SER A 23 -7.24 2.91 16.04
N SER A 24 -6.31 2.68 16.97
CA SER A 24 -5.23 3.64 17.23
C SER A 24 -4.22 3.77 16.08
N LEU A 25 -4.08 2.73 15.25
CA LEU A 25 -3.14 2.68 14.13
C LEU A 25 -3.71 3.28 12.85
N ILE A 26 -5.00 3.09 12.60
CA ILE A 26 -5.75 3.60 11.43
C ILE A 26 -6.84 4.59 11.87
N PRO A 27 -6.45 5.81 12.30
CA PRO A 27 -7.43 6.84 12.68
C PRO A 27 -8.31 7.21 11.47
N GLY A 28 -9.59 7.46 11.73
CA GLY A 28 -10.59 7.75 10.70
C GLY A 28 -11.24 6.53 10.04
N THR A 29 -10.80 5.30 10.38
CA THR A 29 -11.48 4.08 9.95
C THR A 29 -12.56 3.69 10.94
N ASP A 30 -13.81 3.89 10.54
CA ASP A 30 -14.98 3.48 11.30
C ASP A 30 -15.21 1.95 11.20
N SER A 31 -16.02 1.40 12.10
CA SER A 31 -16.51 0.02 12.03
C SER A 31 -15.40 -1.07 11.98
N ILE A 32 -14.43 -1.00 12.90
CA ILE A 32 -13.45 -2.07 13.11
C ILE A 32 -14.01 -3.14 14.07
N LEU A 33 -13.91 -4.41 13.69
CA LEU A 33 -14.30 -5.55 14.55
C LEU A 33 -13.18 -5.96 15.50
N GLY A 34 -11.94 -5.96 15.02
CA GLY A 34 -10.77 -6.43 15.77
C GLY A 34 -10.37 -7.86 15.45
N VAL A 35 -10.39 -8.26 14.16
CA VAL A 35 -9.93 -9.59 13.73
C VAL A 35 -8.48 -9.51 13.26
N ARG A 36 -7.63 -10.42 13.76
CA ARG A 36 -6.20 -10.43 13.40
C ARG A 36 -5.98 -10.84 11.94
N LEU A 37 -5.00 -10.19 11.29
CA LEU A 37 -4.65 -10.43 9.89
C LEU A 37 -4.36 -11.91 9.53
N PRO A 38 -3.71 -12.75 10.38
CA PRO A 38 -3.54 -14.17 10.08
C PRO A 38 -4.87 -14.93 9.92
N VAL A 39 -5.90 -14.57 10.69
CA VAL A 39 -7.24 -15.15 10.59
C VAL A 39 -7.89 -14.73 9.27
N LEU A 40 -7.84 -13.44 8.94
CA LEU A 40 -8.35 -12.92 7.66
C LEU A 40 -7.65 -13.59 6.46
N ARG A 41 -6.33 -13.75 6.52
CA ARG A 41 -5.57 -14.44 5.46
C ARG A 41 -5.94 -15.92 5.33
N SER A 42 -6.28 -16.58 6.43
CA SER A 42 -6.77 -17.97 6.39
C SER A 42 -8.12 -18.06 5.69
N LEU A 43 -9.07 -17.21 6.08
CA LEU A 43 -10.39 -17.14 5.45
C LEU A 43 -10.30 -16.75 3.98
N ALA A 44 -9.50 -15.74 3.63
CA ALA A 44 -9.32 -15.31 2.24
C ALA A 44 -8.80 -16.44 1.34
N LYS A 45 -7.86 -17.26 1.83
CA LYS A 45 -7.34 -18.42 1.09
C LYS A 45 -8.37 -19.53 0.91
N GLN A 46 -9.32 -19.66 1.84
CA GLN A 46 -10.44 -20.59 1.70
C GLN A 46 -11.40 -20.07 0.63
N LEU A 47 -11.86 -18.81 0.75
CA LEU A 47 -12.77 -18.19 -0.21
C LEU A 47 -12.21 -18.19 -1.63
N ALA A 48 -10.91 -17.93 -1.79
CA ALA A 48 -10.23 -17.97 -3.08
C ALA A 48 -10.23 -19.33 -3.79
N LYS A 49 -10.57 -20.43 -3.09
CA LYS A 49 -10.72 -21.79 -3.63
C LYS A 49 -12.18 -22.19 -3.86
N GLU A 50 -13.12 -21.44 -3.30
CA GLU A 50 -14.56 -21.63 -3.47
C GLU A 50 -15.05 -20.78 -4.67
N ASP A 51 -16.35 -20.51 -4.74
CA ASP A 51 -16.93 -19.56 -5.68
C ASP A 51 -16.60 -18.11 -5.28
N TRP A 52 -15.34 -17.74 -5.50
CA TRP A 52 -14.81 -16.43 -5.17
C TRP A 52 -15.42 -15.29 -6.00
N ARG A 53 -15.91 -15.59 -7.22
CA ARG A 53 -16.54 -14.59 -8.09
C ARG A 53 -17.86 -14.11 -7.52
N THR A 54 -18.71 -15.04 -7.11
CA THR A 54 -19.97 -14.73 -6.42
C THR A 54 -19.69 -13.99 -5.11
N TYR A 55 -18.71 -14.47 -4.32
CA TYR A 55 -18.31 -13.78 -3.10
C TYR A 55 -17.89 -12.32 -3.36
N LEU A 56 -16.94 -12.04 -4.27
CA LEU A 56 -16.48 -10.67 -4.52
C LEU A 56 -17.57 -9.77 -5.09
N LYS A 57 -18.51 -10.32 -5.86
CA LYS A 57 -19.66 -9.56 -6.39
C LYS A 57 -20.63 -9.15 -5.30
N GLU A 58 -20.82 -9.98 -4.29
CA GLU A 58 -21.79 -9.76 -3.22
C GLU A 58 -21.15 -9.24 -1.92
N ALA A 59 -19.83 -9.15 -1.86
CA ALA A 59 -19.09 -8.89 -0.62
C ALA A 59 -19.54 -7.59 0.06
N ARG A 60 -19.85 -7.71 1.35
CA ARG A 60 -20.10 -6.56 2.23
C ARG A 60 -18.83 -5.75 2.43
N ASP A 61 -19.00 -4.46 2.70
CA ASP A 61 -17.95 -3.49 3.00
C ASP A 61 -18.30 -2.61 4.21
N ASP A 62 -19.10 -3.16 5.15
CA ASP A 62 -19.57 -2.43 6.34
C ASP A 62 -18.47 -2.24 7.40
N THR A 63 -17.41 -3.06 7.34
CA THR A 63 -16.30 -3.07 8.30
C THR A 63 -14.95 -3.14 7.62
N TYR A 64 -13.93 -2.64 8.33
CA TYR A 64 -12.53 -2.74 7.92
C TYR A 64 -12.13 -4.18 7.55
N GLU A 65 -12.52 -5.17 8.36
CA GLU A 65 -12.21 -6.58 8.12
C GLU A 65 -12.83 -7.13 6.83
N GLU A 66 -14.06 -6.71 6.50
CA GLU A 66 -14.75 -7.14 5.29
C GLU A 66 -14.09 -6.55 4.03
N ILE A 67 -13.73 -5.27 4.06
CA ILE A 67 -12.97 -4.61 2.98
C ILE A 67 -11.59 -5.26 2.83
N MET A 68 -10.86 -5.45 3.94
CA MET A 68 -9.56 -6.14 3.92
C MET A 68 -9.69 -7.55 3.31
N LEU A 69 -10.75 -8.29 3.65
CA LEU A 69 -10.96 -9.64 3.15
C LEU A 69 -11.11 -9.67 1.63
N GLN A 70 -11.83 -8.71 1.02
CA GLN A 70 -11.95 -8.59 -0.43
C GLN A 70 -10.57 -8.45 -1.10
N GLY A 71 -9.74 -7.51 -0.63
CA GLY A 71 -8.40 -7.30 -1.17
C GLY A 71 -7.49 -8.52 -1.02
N LEU A 72 -7.58 -9.23 0.12
CA LEU A 72 -6.84 -10.47 0.33
C LEU A 72 -7.30 -11.58 -0.61
N VAL A 73 -8.61 -11.73 -0.84
CA VAL A 73 -9.16 -12.73 -1.77
C VAL A 73 -8.67 -12.46 -3.19
N ILE A 74 -8.77 -11.21 -3.68
CA ILE A 74 -8.24 -10.81 -5.00
C ILE A 74 -6.75 -11.19 -5.13
N GLY A 75 -5.98 -11.02 -4.07
CA GLY A 75 -4.55 -11.39 -4.07
C GLY A 75 -4.26 -12.90 -4.06
N TYR A 76 -5.21 -13.76 -3.67
CA TYR A 76 -5.02 -15.21 -3.57
C TYR A 76 -5.69 -16.03 -4.66
N VAL A 77 -6.73 -15.48 -5.31
CA VAL A 77 -7.43 -16.17 -6.40
C VAL A 77 -6.48 -16.45 -7.55
N LYS A 78 -6.77 -17.55 -8.26
CA LYS A 78 -6.06 -17.93 -9.48
C LYS A 78 -7.02 -17.75 -10.64
N ALA A 79 -6.78 -16.70 -11.41
CA ALA A 79 -7.54 -16.35 -12.61
C ALA A 79 -6.62 -15.63 -13.59
N GLU A 80 -7.13 -15.36 -14.79
CA GLU A 80 -6.43 -14.57 -15.79
C GLU A 80 -6.22 -13.13 -15.28
N MET A 81 -5.09 -12.53 -15.64
CA MET A 81 -4.71 -11.21 -15.11
C MET A 81 -5.75 -10.15 -15.46
N GLU A 82 -6.27 -10.14 -16.69
CA GLU A 82 -7.30 -9.21 -17.14
C GLU A 82 -8.53 -9.21 -16.20
N GLU A 83 -9.04 -10.39 -15.87
CA GLU A 83 -10.14 -10.54 -14.92
C GLU A 83 -9.78 -10.03 -13.52
N LEU A 84 -8.58 -10.35 -13.02
CA LEU A 84 -8.13 -9.86 -11.72
C LEU A 84 -8.00 -8.33 -11.67
N LEU A 85 -7.64 -7.70 -12.79
CA LEU A 85 -7.56 -6.25 -12.90
C LEU A 85 -8.94 -5.60 -12.87
N GLU A 86 -9.99 -6.25 -13.40
CA GLU A 86 -11.38 -5.77 -13.25
C GLU A 86 -11.81 -5.77 -11.77
N TYR A 87 -11.54 -6.87 -11.06
CA TYR A 87 -11.84 -6.96 -9.62
C TYR A 87 -10.98 -5.98 -8.80
N ALA A 88 -9.72 -5.78 -9.15
CA ALA A 88 -8.86 -4.79 -8.53
C ALA A 88 -9.38 -3.36 -8.77
N ALA A 89 -9.80 -3.03 -9.99
CA ALA A 89 -10.37 -1.73 -10.33
C ALA A 89 -11.64 -1.42 -9.51
N ALA A 90 -12.50 -2.42 -9.33
CA ALA A 90 -13.71 -2.29 -8.52
C ALA A 90 -13.40 -2.19 -7.00
N PHE A 91 -12.29 -2.78 -6.55
CA PHE A 91 -11.89 -2.79 -5.15
C PHE A 91 -11.16 -1.50 -4.71
N ILE A 92 -10.30 -0.94 -5.56
CA ILE A 92 -9.45 0.20 -5.23
C ILE A 92 -10.25 1.40 -4.64
N PRO A 93 -11.41 1.80 -5.18
CA PRO A 93 -12.21 2.89 -4.60
C PRO A 93 -12.70 2.65 -3.17
N LYS A 94 -12.70 1.41 -2.68
CA LYS A 94 -13.10 1.04 -1.32
C LYS A 94 -11.97 1.23 -0.29
N ILE A 95 -10.76 1.58 -0.74
CA ILE A 95 -9.59 1.71 0.12
C ILE A 95 -9.59 3.12 0.74
N HIS A 96 -9.77 3.18 2.06
CA HIS A 96 -9.81 4.43 2.82
C HIS A 96 -8.79 4.47 3.97
N ASP A 97 -7.94 3.46 4.09
CA ASP A 97 -6.86 3.41 5.08
C ASP A 97 -5.60 2.73 4.52
N TRP A 98 -4.48 3.03 5.17
CA TRP A 98 -3.18 2.53 4.72
C TRP A 98 -3.02 1.02 4.93
N SER A 99 -3.74 0.43 5.87
CA SER A 99 -3.61 -1.00 6.19
C SER A 99 -4.29 -1.86 5.13
N VAL A 100 -5.52 -1.52 4.71
CA VAL A 100 -6.20 -2.17 3.57
C VAL A 100 -5.36 -2.05 2.30
N ASN A 101 -4.85 -0.85 2.01
CA ASN A 101 -3.98 -0.60 0.86
C ASN A 101 -2.78 -1.57 0.84
N ASP A 102 -2.01 -1.59 1.93
CA ASP A 102 -0.77 -2.35 2.02
C ASP A 102 -1.04 -3.86 2.09
N GLY A 103 -2.15 -4.24 2.73
CA GLY A 103 -2.65 -5.62 2.79
C GLY A 103 -2.97 -6.16 1.40
N PHE A 104 -3.68 -5.40 0.58
CA PHE A 104 -3.96 -5.73 -0.82
C PHE A 104 -2.67 -5.81 -1.65
N CYS A 105 -1.87 -4.73 -1.68
CA CYS A 105 -0.66 -4.66 -2.49
C CYS A 105 0.31 -5.81 -2.19
N SER A 106 0.60 -6.08 -0.92
CA SER A 106 1.54 -7.14 -0.53
C SER A 106 1.04 -8.56 -0.84
N THR A 107 -0.28 -8.74 -0.91
CA THR A 107 -0.91 -10.03 -1.17
C THR A 107 -1.02 -10.33 -2.65
N PHE A 108 -1.12 -9.31 -3.51
CA PHE A 108 -1.29 -9.44 -4.96
C PHE A 108 0.00 -9.87 -5.69
N LYS A 109 0.55 -11.03 -5.33
CA LYS A 109 1.88 -11.50 -5.77
C LYS A 109 1.94 -11.93 -7.23
N ILE A 110 0.79 -12.20 -7.85
CA ILE A 110 0.70 -12.57 -9.27
C ILE A 110 1.22 -11.45 -10.18
N VAL A 111 1.21 -10.20 -9.72
CA VAL A 111 1.81 -9.03 -10.38
C VAL A 111 3.24 -9.31 -10.85
N ARG A 112 4.03 -10.08 -10.11
CA ARG A 112 5.42 -10.39 -10.48
C ARG A 112 5.55 -11.18 -11.78
N LYS A 113 4.49 -11.87 -12.21
CA LYS A 113 4.43 -12.61 -13.49
C LYS A 113 3.86 -11.77 -14.63
N HIS A 114 3.13 -10.69 -14.32
CA HIS A 114 2.40 -9.86 -15.27
C HIS A 114 2.76 -8.37 -15.11
N ARG A 115 4.04 -8.08 -14.86
CA ARG A 115 4.47 -6.71 -14.53
C ARG A 115 4.10 -5.68 -15.60
N ALA A 116 4.17 -6.05 -16.88
CA ALA A 116 3.83 -5.12 -17.97
C ALA A 116 2.34 -4.73 -17.93
N GLU A 117 1.45 -5.73 -17.92
CA GLU A 117 -0.02 -5.50 -17.85
C GLU A 117 -0.42 -4.71 -16.60
N VAL A 118 0.14 -5.09 -15.44
CA VAL A 118 -0.15 -4.40 -14.17
C VAL A 118 0.46 -3.00 -14.15
N TRP A 119 1.61 -2.78 -14.78
CA TRP A 119 2.21 -1.45 -14.89
C TRP A 119 1.25 -0.49 -15.60
N ASP A 120 0.75 -0.90 -16.77
CA ASP A 120 -0.20 -0.08 -17.55
C ASP A 120 -1.47 0.18 -16.74
N PHE A 121 -1.97 -0.84 -16.04
CA PHE A 121 -3.09 -0.70 -15.11
C PHE A 121 -2.82 0.26 -13.94
N LEU A 122 -1.61 0.34 -13.40
CA LEU A 122 -1.31 1.27 -12.30
C LEU A 122 -1.15 2.71 -12.80
N MET A 123 -0.67 2.89 -14.04
CA MET A 123 -0.35 4.23 -14.56
C MET A 123 -1.59 5.11 -14.76
N GLN A 124 -2.77 4.52 -14.95
CA GLN A 124 -4.04 5.26 -14.96
C GLN A 124 -4.35 5.96 -13.61
N TYR A 125 -3.84 5.45 -12.49
CA TYR A 125 -4.02 6.06 -11.16
C TYR A 125 -2.93 7.08 -10.79
N ARG A 126 -1.90 7.24 -11.62
CA ARG A 126 -0.74 8.11 -11.34
C ARG A 126 -1.12 9.58 -11.07
N ALA A 127 -2.12 10.08 -11.77
CA ALA A 127 -2.61 11.45 -11.67
C ALA A 127 -3.96 11.56 -10.95
N SER A 128 -4.38 10.51 -10.23
CA SER A 128 -5.65 10.51 -9.51
C SER A 128 -5.69 11.59 -8.42
N GLU A 129 -6.85 12.19 -8.21
CA GLU A 129 -7.11 13.09 -7.07
C GLU A 129 -7.35 12.31 -5.76
N SER A 130 -7.49 10.98 -5.83
CA SER A 130 -7.65 10.12 -4.65
C SER A 130 -6.29 9.78 -4.03
N GLU A 131 -6.17 10.07 -2.73
CA GLU A 131 -4.97 9.78 -1.94
C GLU A 131 -4.59 8.29 -1.97
N PHE A 132 -5.60 7.42 -1.83
CA PHE A 132 -5.37 5.98 -1.73
C PHE A 132 -5.16 5.34 -3.10
N GLU A 133 -5.71 5.89 -4.17
CA GLU A 133 -5.36 5.44 -5.53
C GLU A 133 -3.87 5.68 -5.82
N GLN A 134 -3.35 6.87 -5.51
CA GLN A 134 -1.91 7.12 -5.63
C GLN A 134 -1.08 6.27 -4.64
N ARG A 135 -1.58 6.00 -3.43
CA ARG A 135 -0.91 5.09 -2.49
C ARG A 135 -0.84 3.66 -3.03
N VAL A 136 -1.89 3.16 -3.70
CA VAL A 136 -1.88 1.84 -4.36
C VAL A 136 -0.75 1.79 -5.37
N VAL A 137 -0.61 2.81 -6.23
CA VAL A 137 0.52 2.91 -7.15
C VAL A 137 1.84 2.83 -6.39
N ALA A 138 2.03 3.67 -5.38
CA ALA A 138 3.30 3.75 -4.67
C ALA A 138 3.73 2.42 -4.01
N VAL A 139 2.78 1.75 -3.35
CA VAL A 139 3.04 0.52 -2.58
C VAL A 139 3.10 -0.71 -3.49
N MET A 140 2.28 -0.79 -4.53
CA MET A 140 2.37 -1.88 -5.51
C MET A 140 3.73 -1.88 -6.23
N LEU A 141 4.25 -0.69 -6.59
CA LEU A 141 5.59 -0.54 -7.15
C LEU A 141 6.68 -0.99 -6.17
N MET A 142 6.57 -0.61 -4.90
CA MET A 142 7.51 -1.00 -3.85
C MET A 142 7.56 -2.52 -3.64
N ASP A 143 6.41 -3.18 -3.62
CA ASP A 143 6.29 -4.61 -3.31
C ASP A 143 6.71 -5.54 -4.46
N HIS A 144 6.53 -5.10 -5.72
CA HIS A 144 6.66 -5.99 -6.89
C HIS A 144 7.54 -5.49 -8.03
N PHE A 145 7.88 -4.19 -8.08
CA PHE A 145 8.59 -3.56 -9.21
C PHE A 145 9.99 -3.03 -8.88
N LEU A 146 10.46 -3.13 -7.65
CA LEU A 146 11.87 -2.89 -7.32
C LEU A 146 12.74 -4.07 -7.81
N VAL A 147 12.96 -4.09 -9.13
CA VAL A 147 13.78 -5.03 -9.90
C VAL A 147 14.59 -4.25 -10.97
N PRO A 148 15.71 -4.79 -11.48
CA PRO A 148 16.60 -4.05 -12.39
C PRO A 148 15.89 -3.47 -13.62
N GLU A 149 14.89 -4.16 -14.16
CA GLU A 149 14.19 -3.74 -15.38
C GLU A 149 13.24 -2.56 -15.17
N TYR A 150 12.87 -2.25 -13.93
CA TYR A 150 11.84 -1.26 -13.60
C TYR A 150 12.33 -0.16 -12.66
N ILE A 151 13.50 -0.29 -12.02
CA ILE A 151 13.94 0.65 -10.96
C ILE A 151 13.90 2.12 -11.40
N ASP A 152 14.43 2.46 -12.56
CA ASP A 152 14.43 3.85 -13.05
C ASP A 152 13.01 4.37 -13.28
N ARG A 153 12.14 3.51 -13.84
CA ARG A 153 10.72 3.86 -14.06
C ARG A 153 10.00 4.05 -12.73
N VAL A 154 10.27 3.21 -11.74
CA VAL A 154 9.68 3.31 -10.40
C VAL A 154 10.08 4.63 -9.74
N LEU A 155 11.37 5.00 -9.78
CA LEU A 155 11.85 6.27 -9.24
C LEU A 155 11.22 7.47 -9.96
N ALA A 156 11.08 7.40 -11.29
CA ALA A 156 10.39 8.44 -12.07
C ALA A 156 8.89 8.56 -11.70
N VAL A 157 8.21 7.44 -11.44
CA VAL A 157 6.82 7.47 -10.96
C VAL A 157 6.75 8.11 -9.58
N TYR A 158 7.59 7.69 -8.62
CA TYR A 158 7.65 8.31 -7.29
C TYR A 158 7.87 9.82 -7.36
N ASN A 159 8.70 10.30 -8.29
CA ASN A 159 8.94 11.72 -8.50
C ASN A 159 7.70 12.51 -8.92
N SER A 160 6.73 11.83 -9.53
CA SER A 160 5.55 12.46 -10.14
C SER A 160 4.26 12.33 -9.34
N LEU A 161 4.26 11.50 -8.29
CA LEU A 161 3.11 11.38 -7.38
C LEU A 161 3.09 12.60 -6.45
N LYS A 162 2.35 13.65 -6.87
CA LYS A 162 2.33 14.97 -6.21
C LYS A 162 1.12 15.21 -5.30
N HIS A 163 0.50 14.15 -4.76
CA HIS A 163 -0.68 14.27 -3.90
C HIS A 163 -0.35 14.90 -2.53
N GLU A 164 -1.23 15.75 -2.01
CA GLU A 164 -1.00 16.46 -0.74
C GLU A 164 -1.21 15.61 0.52
N GLY A 165 -2.04 14.56 0.38
CA GLY A 165 -2.42 13.62 1.43
C GLY A 165 -1.25 12.89 2.09
N TYR A 166 -1.37 12.73 3.41
CA TYR A 166 -0.34 12.17 4.28
C TYR A 166 0.08 10.74 3.91
N TYR A 167 -0.86 9.84 3.74
CA TYR A 167 -0.64 8.43 3.43
C TYR A 167 -0.04 8.23 2.04
N CYS A 168 -0.39 9.05 1.04
CA CYS A 168 0.30 9.00 -0.26
C CYS A 168 1.78 9.38 -0.10
N LYS A 169 2.08 10.55 0.50
CA LYS A 169 3.45 11.00 0.76
C LYS A 169 4.27 9.98 1.54
N MET A 170 3.66 9.36 2.56
CA MET A 170 4.30 8.30 3.35
C MET A 170 4.54 7.01 2.55
N GLY A 171 3.66 6.66 1.62
CA GLY A 171 3.84 5.54 0.69
C GLY A 171 5.03 5.77 -0.24
N VAL A 172 5.10 6.96 -0.87
CA VAL A 172 6.22 7.36 -1.74
C VAL A 172 7.55 7.38 -0.97
N ALA A 173 7.59 8.03 0.20
CA ALA A 173 8.78 8.08 1.03
C ALA A 173 9.29 6.69 1.45
N TRP A 174 8.37 5.76 1.75
CA TRP A 174 8.73 4.39 2.06
C TRP A 174 9.20 3.60 0.84
N GLY A 175 8.55 3.81 -0.31
CA GLY A 175 8.97 3.25 -1.59
C GLY A 175 10.41 3.63 -1.94
N ILE A 176 10.76 4.91 -1.85
CA ILE A 176 12.12 5.41 -2.10
C ILE A 176 13.13 4.82 -1.11
N ALA A 177 12.82 4.77 0.18
CA ALA A 177 13.72 4.19 1.16
C ALA A 177 13.96 2.68 0.93
N THR A 178 12.93 1.98 0.46
CA THR A 178 13.02 0.57 0.08
C THR A 178 13.80 0.38 -1.22
N ALA A 179 13.64 1.31 -2.18
CA ALA A 179 14.43 1.35 -3.40
C ALA A 179 15.92 1.54 -3.07
N TYR A 180 16.27 2.48 -2.19
CA TYR A 180 17.66 2.71 -1.77
C TYR A 180 18.29 1.45 -1.16
N ALA A 181 17.55 0.73 -0.32
CA ALA A 181 18.02 -0.50 0.31
C ALA A 181 18.29 -1.65 -0.70
N LYS A 182 17.73 -1.59 -1.91
CA LYS A 182 17.89 -2.62 -2.96
C LYS A 182 18.76 -2.17 -4.14
N PHE A 183 18.69 -0.89 -4.49
CA PHE A 183 19.27 -0.21 -5.63
C PHE A 183 19.88 1.12 -5.16
N PRO A 184 20.94 1.07 -4.33
CA PRO A 184 21.49 2.27 -3.70
C PRO A 184 22.06 3.25 -4.72
N GLN A 185 22.66 2.78 -5.82
CA GLN A 185 23.28 3.64 -6.83
C GLN A 185 22.22 4.45 -7.60
N GLU A 186 21.21 3.78 -8.14
CA GLU A 186 20.11 4.37 -8.89
C GLU A 186 19.31 5.33 -8.00
N THR A 187 19.03 4.91 -6.77
CA THR A 187 18.29 5.75 -5.83
C THR A 187 19.12 6.95 -5.36
N GLN A 188 20.44 6.81 -5.19
CA GLN A 188 21.32 7.94 -4.87
C GLN A 188 21.37 8.97 -6.00
N ALA A 189 21.44 8.51 -7.25
CA ALA A 189 21.37 9.40 -8.42
C ALA A 189 20.03 10.19 -8.42
N PHE A 190 18.91 9.49 -8.20
CA PHE A 190 17.61 10.12 -8.06
C PHE A 190 17.53 11.14 -6.90
N LEU A 191 18.16 10.86 -5.76
CA LEU A 191 18.15 11.79 -4.62
C LEU A 191 18.94 13.08 -4.85
N LEU A 192 19.84 13.11 -5.85
CA LEU A 192 20.57 14.32 -6.26
C LEU A 192 19.68 15.27 -7.08
N GLU A 193 18.85 14.72 -7.97
CA GLU A 193 18.00 15.50 -8.87
C GLU A 193 16.59 14.89 -8.92
N ASN A 194 15.64 15.55 -8.23
CA ASN A 194 14.24 15.16 -8.17
C ASN A 194 13.35 16.37 -7.87
N GLU A 195 12.05 16.19 -8.09
CA GLU A 195 10.99 17.17 -7.89
C GLU A 195 10.09 16.85 -6.69
N LEU A 196 10.54 15.97 -5.77
CA LEU A 196 9.79 15.66 -4.57
C LEU A 196 9.62 16.91 -3.70
N ASP A 197 8.47 17.04 -3.06
CA ASP A 197 8.28 18.03 -2.02
C ASP A 197 9.20 17.76 -0.81
N ASP A 198 9.54 18.81 -0.07
CA ASP A 198 10.48 18.73 1.05
C ASP A 198 10.03 17.73 2.12
N TYR A 199 8.73 17.56 2.34
CA TYR A 199 8.21 16.65 3.34
C TYR A 199 8.46 15.20 2.92
N THR A 200 8.05 14.82 1.71
CA THR A 200 8.24 13.47 1.17
C THR A 200 9.73 13.12 1.07
N TYR A 201 10.55 14.05 0.58
CA TYR A 201 12.01 13.87 0.51
C TYR A 201 12.60 13.62 1.90
N ASN A 202 12.29 14.48 2.88
CA ASN A 202 12.82 14.34 4.24
C ASN A 202 12.33 13.09 4.94
N LYS A 203 11.09 12.64 4.66
CA LYS A 203 10.56 11.36 5.16
C LYS A 203 11.27 10.16 4.52
N ALA A 204 11.63 10.23 3.23
CA ALA A 204 12.43 9.19 2.61
C ALA A 204 13.80 9.09 3.29
N ILE A 205 14.49 10.22 3.49
CA ILE A 205 15.78 10.28 4.21
C ILE A 205 15.64 9.70 5.62
N GLN A 206 14.60 10.11 6.37
CA GLN A 206 14.34 9.57 7.70
C GLN A 206 14.19 8.04 7.68
N LYS A 207 13.39 7.49 6.78
CA LYS A 207 13.17 6.04 6.65
C LYS A 207 14.43 5.28 6.25
N MET A 208 15.29 5.87 5.40
CA MET A 208 16.60 5.30 5.07
C MET A 208 17.51 5.23 6.31
N LEU A 209 17.54 6.29 7.13
CA LEU A 209 18.33 6.32 8.36
C LEU A 209 17.85 5.28 9.39
N GLU A 210 16.54 5.06 9.49
CA GLU A 210 15.91 4.07 10.37
C GLU A 210 16.08 2.63 9.88
N SER A 211 16.36 2.41 8.60
CA SER A 211 16.48 1.08 8.01
C SER A 211 17.78 0.39 8.40
N TYR A 212 17.69 -0.86 8.87
CA TYR A 212 18.87 -1.72 9.11
C TYR A 212 19.55 -2.21 7.83
N ARG A 213 18.90 -2.05 6.66
CA ARG A 213 19.44 -2.48 5.36
C ARG A 213 20.35 -1.42 4.71
N VAL A 214 20.37 -0.21 5.26
CA VAL A 214 21.22 0.88 4.77
C VAL A 214 22.52 0.87 5.57
N SER A 215 23.66 0.96 4.89
CA SER A 215 24.98 0.89 5.51
C SER A 215 25.24 2.09 6.43
N ALA A 216 26.16 1.94 7.40
CA ALA A 216 26.54 3.06 8.27
C ALA A 216 27.15 4.22 7.47
N GLU A 217 27.97 3.90 6.45
CA GLU A 217 28.58 4.88 5.54
C GLU A 217 27.52 5.69 4.78
N ASP A 218 26.53 5.00 4.20
CA ASP A 218 25.40 5.66 3.53
C ASP A 218 24.61 6.54 4.49
N LYS A 219 24.40 6.10 5.72
CA LYS A 219 23.69 6.90 6.73
C LYS A 219 24.45 8.17 7.09
N GLU A 220 25.76 8.14 7.20
CA GLU A 220 26.56 9.36 7.40
C GLU A 220 26.35 10.34 6.24
N MET A 221 26.40 9.85 5.00
CA MET A 221 26.14 10.69 3.82
C MET A 221 24.71 11.28 3.81
N LEU A 222 23.72 10.52 4.29
CA LEU A 222 22.30 10.93 4.28
C LEU A 222 21.94 11.96 5.37
N ARG A 223 22.66 11.98 6.50
CA ARG A 223 22.35 12.90 7.64
C ARG A 223 22.37 14.38 7.26
N GLY A 224 23.20 14.76 6.29
CA GLY A 224 23.30 16.14 5.79
C GLY A 224 22.33 16.49 4.67
N ARG A 225 21.50 15.56 4.18
CA ARG A 225 20.70 15.77 2.96
C ARG A 225 19.31 16.35 3.19
N LYS A 226 18.83 16.42 4.43
CA LYS A 226 17.48 16.96 4.70
C LYS A 226 17.34 18.39 4.16
N ARG A 227 16.28 18.63 3.40
CA ARG A 227 15.93 19.95 2.85
C ARG A 227 15.30 20.82 3.95
N LYS A 228 15.54 22.13 3.89
CA LYS A 228 14.83 23.09 4.75
C LYS A 228 13.38 23.14 4.30
N VAL A 229 12.44 22.79 5.18
CA VAL A 229 11.01 22.82 4.86
C VAL A 229 10.57 24.27 4.62
N THR A 230 10.41 24.66 3.36
CA THR A 230 9.85 25.97 3.00
C THR A 230 8.35 25.84 2.82
N GLY A 231 7.58 26.22 3.84
CA GLY A 231 6.12 26.16 3.83
C GLY A 231 5.57 25.18 4.87
N ARG A 232 5.14 25.70 6.02
CA ARG A 232 4.40 24.94 7.04
C ARG A 232 2.98 24.65 6.52
N LYS A 233 2.82 23.68 5.63
CA LYS A 233 1.63 22.83 5.72
C LYS A 233 2.10 21.58 6.45
N ASN A 234 1.88 21.54 7.76
CA ASN A 234 2.09 20.31 8.51
C ASN A 234 1.19 19.25 7.87
N VAL A 235 1.77 18.35 7.07
CA VAL A 235 1.10 17.13 6.65
C VAL A 235 1.07 16.24 7.89
N ALA A 236 0.15 16.56 8.79
CA ALA A 236 -0.13 15.77 9.97
C ALA A 236 -0.82 14.49 9.54
N LYS A 237 -0.56 13.40 10.27
CA LYS A 237 -1.43 12.23 10.18
C LYS A 237 -2.85 12.71 10.54
N PRO A 238 -3.90 12.33 9.78
CA PRO A 238 -5.28 12.67 10.15
C PRO A 238 -5.52 12.34 11.64
N GLU A 239 -6.10 13.30 12.36
CA GLU A 239 -6.39 13.15 13.80
C GLU A 239 -7.53 12.14 14.03
N GLN A 240 -7.64 11.67 15.28
CA GLN A 240 -8.63 10.70 15.75
C GLN A 240 -10.04 11.27 15.76
#